data_AF-A0A0K8Q286-F1
#
_entry.id   AF-A0A0K8Q286-F1
#
_cell.length_a   1.000
_cell.length_b   1.000
_cell.length_c   1.000
_cell.angle_alpha   90.00
_cell.angle_beta   90.00
_cell.angle_gamma   90.00
#
_symmetry.space_group_name_H-M   'P 1'
#
loop_
_entity.id
_entity.type
_entity.pdbx_description
1 polymer ?
#
loop_
_entity_poly.entity_id
_entity_poly.type
_entity_poly.pdbx_seq_one_letter_code
_entity_poly.pdbx_strand_id
1 'polypeptide(L)'
;MEIRVSDVCLDVRDAALIAALVRALVETAAREWEAGKPPDMVPAAILRQAAWRASRFGIEGSLLHPVAHKLDTARNVVTAIYDHVRDALDETGDATYVMEGLQRILTQGTGATRQRRSYERNGSLADVVTHATGVTHEETSNPHSGAERVLRSVVIPSRRPGVAALSR
;
A
#
# COMPACT_ATOMS: atom_id res chain seq x y z
N MET A 1 2.40 6.21 21.07
CA MET A 1 3.37 6.63 20.03
C MET A 1 2.63 7.53 19.05
N GLU A 2 3.27 8.55 18.49
CA GLU A 2 2.65 9.47 17.53
C GLU A 2 3.52 9.53 16.26
N ILE A 3 2.92 9.28 15.08
CA ILE A 3 3.62 9.28 13.79
C ILE A 3 3.19 10.52 13.00
N ARG A 4 4.14 11.41 12.69
CA ARG A 4 3.90 12.74 12.12
C ARG A 4 4.63 12.99 10.79
N VAL A 5 4.87 11.93 10.01
CA VAL A 5 5.63 11.99 8.75
C VAL A 5 4.74 12.19 7.51
N SER A 6 3.45 11.91 7.62
CA SER A 6 2.52 11.92 6.50
C SER A 6 1.88 13.30 6.29
N ASP A 7 1.81 13.73 5.04
CA ASP A 7 0.96 14.84 4.60
C ASP A 7 -0.52 14.40 4.56
N VAL A 8 -1.43 15.37 4.38
CA VAL A 8 -2.86 15.09 4.15
C VAL A 8 -3.03 14.37 2.82
N CYS A 9 -3.67 13.19 2.84
CA CYS A 9 -3.95 12.43 1.63
C CYS A 9 -5.06 13.08 0.80
N LEU A 10 -4.89 13.04 -0.53
CA LEU A 10 -5.92 13.48 -1.48
C LEU A 10 -7.17 12.57 -1.45
N ASP A 11 -6.95 11.28 -1.17
CA ASP A 11 -7.98 10.24 -1.17
C ASP A 11 -8.02 9.59 0.23
N VAL A 12 -9.21 9.44 0.80
CA VAL A 12 -9.40 8.83 2.14
C VAL A 12 -8.90 7.39 2.20
N ARG A 13 -8.91 6.67 1.07
CA ARG A 13 -8.37 5.30 0.98
C ARG A 13 -6.86 5.28 1.17
N ASP A 14 -6.15 6.32 0.75
CA ASP A 14 -4.71 6.43 0.98
C ASP A 14 -4.41 6.73 2.46
N ALA A 15 -5.25 7.53 3.12
CA ALA A 15 -5.12 7.81 4.55
C ALA A 15 -5.33 6.53 5.39
N ALA A 16 -6.38 5.77 5.11
CA ALA A 16 -6.65 4.49 5.78
C ALA A 16 -5.55 3.45 5.50
N LEU A 17 -5.02 3.39 4.27
CA LEU A 17 -3.87 2.55 3.93
C LEU A 17 -2.64 2.88 4.78
N ILE A 18 -2.29 4.17 4.90
CA ILE A 18 -1.17 4.62 5.73
C ILE A 18 -1.41 4.25 7.19
N ALA A 19 -2.62 4.47 7.71
CA ALA A 19 -2.97 4.13 9.09
C ALA A 19 -2.81 2.62 9.38
N ALA A 20 -3.31 1.77 8.48
CA ALA A 20 -3.18 0.32 8.60
C ALA A 20 -1.70 -0.13 8.57
N LEU A 21 -0.91 0.39 7.64
CA LEU A 21 0.53 0.09 7.55
C LEU A 21 1.30 0.57 8.78
N VAL A 22 1.05 1.78 9.27
CA VAL A 22 1.70 2.32 10.47
C VAL A 22 1.35 1.47 11.69
N ARG A 23 0.07 1.11 11.86
CA ARG A 23 -0.36 0.24 12.95
C ARG A 23 0.33 -1.11 12.89
N ALA A 24 0.41 -1.72 11.71
CA ALA A 24 1.09 -3.01 11.53
C ALA A 24 2.60 -2.91 11.79
N LEU A 25 3.27 -1.85 11.34
CA LEU A 25 4.68 -1.59 11.64
C LEU A 25 4.94 -1.47 13.14
N VAL A 26 4.08 -0.74 13.86
CA VAL A 26 4.20 -0.57 15.32
C VAL A 26 3.98 -1.89 16.04
N GLU A 27 2.97 -2.66 15.64
CA GLU A 27 2.67 -3.97 16.23
C GLU A 27 3.82 -4.96 15.99
N THR A 28 4.34 -5.05 14.75
CA THR A 28 5.50 -5.88 14.44
C THR A 28 6.70 -5.49 15.30
N ALA A 29 7.04 -4.20 15.38
CA ALA A 29 8.18 -3.74 16.18
C ALA A 29 8.01 -4.02 17.69
N ALA A 30 6.79 -3.89 18.23
CA ALA A 30 6.49 -4.20 19.62
C ALA A 30 6.72 -5.68 19.93
N ARG A 31 6.24 -6.58 19.06
CA ARG A 31 6.45 -8.04 19.19
C ARG A 31 7.91 -8.42 19.08
N GLU A 32 8.65 -7.80 18.16
CA GLU A 32 10.09 -8.05 18.02
C GLU A 32 10.85 -7.66 19.29
N TRP A 33 10.48 -6.53 19.89
CA TRP A 33 11.03 -6.10 21.18
C TRP A 33 10.69 -7.06 22.33
N GLU A 34 9.42 -7.47 22.46
CA GLU A 34 8.98 -8.45 23.46
C GLU A 34 9.69 -9.80 23.30
N ALA A 35 9.96 -10.21 22.05
CA ALA A 35 10.73 -11.41 21.73
C ALA A 35 12.25 -11.26 21.94
N GLY A 36 12.72 -10.11 22.41
CA GLY A 36 14.15 -9.84 22.66
C GLY A 36 14.98 -9.69 21.40
N LYS A 37 14.37 -9.44 20.23
CA LYS A 37 15.11 -9.18 18.99
C LYS A 37 15.71 -7.78 19.04
N PRO A 38 17.04 -7.61 18.87
CA PRO A 38 17.63 -6.29 18.82
C PRO A 38 17.21 -5.55 17.54
N PRO A 39 17.03 -4.22 17.59
CA PRO A 39 16.76 -3.43 16.39
C PRO A 39 17.98 -3.43 15.46
N ASP A 40 17.74 -3.24 14.15
CA ASP A 40 18.83 -2.98 13.21
C ASP A 40 19.47 -1.62 13.52
N MET A 41 20.79 -1.62 13.72
CA MET A 41 21.56 -0.44 14.15
C MET A 41 21.90 0.46 12.96
N VAL A 42 20.86 0.91 12.24
CA VAL A 42 20.98 1.76 11.05
C VAL A 42 21.43 3.17 11.46
N PRO A 43 22.54 3.69 10.90
CA PRO A 43 22.98 5.06 11.18
C PRO A 43 21.91 6.09 10.82
N ALA A 44 21.71 7.09 11.68
CA ALA A 44 20.73 8.16 11.46
C ALA A 44 20.92 8.91 10.13
N ALA A 45 22.16 8.98 9.61
CA ALA A 45 22.45 9.55 8.30
C ALA A 45 21.78 8.76 7.15
N ILE A 46 21.75 7.43 7.23
CA ILE A 46 21.09 6.56 6.25
C ILE A 46 19.57 6.76 6.31
N LEU A 47 18.99 6.82 7.52
CA LEU A 47 17.56 7.09 7.70
C LEU A 47 17.14 8.45 7.12
N ARG A 48 17.94 9.50 7.35
CA ARG A 48 17.69 10.82 6.75
C ARG A 48 17.78 10.79 5.22
N GLN A 49 18.74 10.05 4.66
CA GLN A 49 18.85 9.88 3.21
C GLN A 49 17.65 9.12 2.63
N ALA A 50 17.19 8.05 3.31
CA ALA A 50 16.01 7.31 2.91
C ALA A 50 14.77 8.21 2.90
N ALA A 51 14.54 8.97 3.98
CA ALA A 51 13.44 9.91 4.09
C ALA A 51 13.49 10.98 2.99
N TRP A 52 14.65 11.61 2.79
CA TRP A 52 14.81 12.62 1.74
C TRP A 52 14.52 12.07 0.35
N ARG A 53 15.00 10.86 0.02
CA ARG A 53 14.73 10.23 -1.28
C ARG A 53 13.25 9.93 -1.46
N ALA A 54 12.61 9.37 -0.43
CA ALA A 54 11.18 9.08 -0.45
C ALA A 54 10.35 10.37 -0.67
N SER A 55 10.67 11.46 0.04
CA SER A 55 9.99 12.74 -0.15
C SER A 55 10.25 13.36 -1.53
N ARG A 56 11.47 13.26 -2.06
CA ARG A 56 11.85 13.93 -3.31
C ARG A 56 11.34 13.23 -4.56
N PHE A 57 11.35 11.89 -4.56
CA PHE A 57 11.05 11.08 -5.73
C PHE A 57 9.78 10.24 -5.60
N GLY A 58 9.29 10.02 -4.37
CA GLY A 58 8.15 9.16 -4.12
C GLY A 58 8.31 7.77 -4.74
N ILE A 59 7.22 7.21 -5.24
CA ILE A 59 7.18 5.91 -5.91
C ILE A 59 7.76 5.93 -7.34
N GLU A 60 8.07 7.11 -7.88
CA GLU A 60 8.58 7.28 -9.25
C GLU A 60 10.11 7.13 -9.31
N GLY A 61 10.79 7.07 -8.16
CA GLY A 61 12.25 6.90 -8.08
C GLY A 61 12.69 5.62 -7.38
N SER A 62 14.01 5.46 -7.27
CA SER A 62 14.62 4.39 -6.46
C SER A 62 14.65 4.77 -4.99
N LEU A 63 14.19 3.87 -4.13
CA LEU A 63 14.10 4.03 -2.68
C LEU A 63 15.15 3.18 -1.98
N LEU A 64 15.49 3.52 -0.74
CA LEU A 64 16.39 2.69 0.06
C LEU A 64 15.60 1.49 0.61
N HIS A 65 16.07 0.27 0.30
CA HIS A 65 15.47 -0.97 0.78
C HIS A 65 15.75 -1.14 2.29
N PRO A 66 14.73 -1.38 3.14
CA PRO A 66 14.87 -1.35 4.61
C PRO A 66 15.76 -2.46 5.18
N VAL A 67 15.80 -3.62 4.52
CA VAL A 67 16.66 -4.76 4.93
C VAL A 67 18.03 -4.75 4.24
N ALA A 68 18.06 -4.58 2.90
CA ALA A 68 19.30 -4.69 2.13
C ALA A 68 20.19 -3.44 2.20
N HIS A 69 19.67 -2.30 2.68
CA HIS A 69 20.37 -1.01 2.76
C HIS A 69 20.96 -0.53 1.42
N LYS A 70 20.29 -0.88 0.32
CA LYS A 70 20.66 -0.51 -1.05
C LYS A 70 19.48 0.13 -1.76
N LEU A 71 19.77 0.89 -2.82
CA LEU A 71 18.71 1.44 -3.66
C LEU A 71 18.01 0.31 -4.43
N ASP A 72 16.69 0.38 -4.48
CA ASP A 72 15.85 -0.54 -5.22
C ASP A 72 14.61 0.18 -5.78
N THR A 73 13.84 -0.49 -6.62
CA THR A 73 12.57 0.01 -7.14
C THR A 73 11.56 0.21 -6.01
N ALA A 74 10.69 1.22 -6.15
CA ALA A 74 9.63 1.46 -5.17
C ALA A 74 8.74 0.23 -4.95
N ARG A 75 8.49 -0.56 -6.01
CA ARG A 75 7.75 -1.83 -5.92
C ARG A 75 8.43 -2.79 -4.95
N ASN A 76 9.73 -3.07 -5.13
CA ASN A 76 10.45 -4.00 -4.27
C ASN A 76 10.51 -3.52 -2.83
N VAL A 77 10.76 -2.22 -2.61
CA VAL A 77 10.81 -1.63 -1.27
C VAL A 77 9.46 -1.73 -0.56
N VAL A 78 8.37 -1.41 -1.24
CA VAL A 78 7.01 -1.49 -0.69
C VAL A 78 6.60 -2.94 -0.43
N THR A 79 6.95 -3.88 -1.31
CA THR A 79 6.72 -5.31 -1.08
C THR A 79 7.48 -5.80 0.15
N ALA A 80 8.75 -5.42 0.32
CA ALA A 80 9.52 -5.79 1.50
C ALA A 80 8.91 -5.25 2.80
N ILE A 81 8.37 -4.03 2.79
CA ILE A 81 7.64 -3.48 3.94
C ILE A 81 6.36 -4.28 4.20
N TYR A 82 5.57 -4.57 3.17
CA TYR A 82 4.35 -5.37 3.29
C TYR A 82 4.64 -6.75 3.87
N ASP A 83 5.63 -7.46 3.34
CA ASP A 83 6.00 -8.80 3.79
C ASP A 83 6.47 -8.79 5.25
N HIS A 84 7.19 -7.74 5.67
CA HIS A 84 7.64 -7.59 7.06
C HIS A 84 6.48 -7.41 8.05
N VAL A 85 5.36 -6.80 7.65
CA VAL A 85 4.22 -6.54 8.53
C VAL A 85 3.01 -7.45 8.27
N ARG A 86 3.17 -8.45 7.41
CA ARG A 86 2.07 -9.28 6.91
C ARG A 86 1.31 -9.97 8.02
N ASP A 87 1.99 -10.57 8.99
CA ASP A 87 1.34 -11.29 10.09
C ASP A 87 0.42 -10.35 10.91
N ALA A 88 0.88 -9.15 11.23
CA ALA A 88 0.08 -8.14 11.94
C ALA A 88 -1.12 -7.62 11.11
N LEU A 89 -0.98 -7.58 9.79
CA LEU A 89 -2.07 -7.23 8.89
C LEU A 89 -3.11 -8.36 8.78
N ASP A 90 -2.67 -9.61 8.67
CA ASP A 90 -3.54 -10.79 8.56
C ASP A 90 -4.42 -10.94 9.82
N GLU A 91 -3.84 -10.73 11.01
CA GLU A 91 -4.58 -10.80 12.28
C GLU A 91 -5.67 -9.73 12.43
N THR A 92 -5.50 -8.60 11.76
CA THR A 92 -6.48 -7.50 11.79
C THR A 92 -7.42 -7.49 10.59
N GLY A 93 -7.24 -8.42 9.64
CA GLY A 93 -8.02 -8.51 8.42
C GLY A 93 -7.69 -7.45 7.37
N ASP A 94 -6.62 -6.67 7.58
CA ASP A 94 -6.26 -5.52 6.72
C ASP A 94 -5.34 -5.90 5.54
N ALA A 95 -4.80 -7.13 5.52
CA ALA A 95 -3.81 -7.55 4.54
C ALA A 95 -4.25 -7.34 3.08
N THR A 96 -5.47 -7.79 2.73
CA THR A 96 -6.02 -7.60 1.38
C THR A 96 -6.18 -6.13 1.03
N TYR A 97 -6.76 -5.34 1.94
CA TYR A 97 -6.96 -3.90 1.74
C TYR A 97 -5.63 -3.17 1.50
N VAL A 98 -4.61 -3.49 2.30
CA VAL A 98 -3.28 -2.90 2.18
C VAL A 98 -2.62 -3.29 0.87
N MET A 99 -2.63 -4.58 0.50
CA MET A 99 -2.05 -5.07 -0.75
C MET A 99 -2.68 -4.39 -1.97
N GLU A 100 -4.01 -4.31 -2.01
CA GLU A 100 -4.74 -3.64 -3.10
C GLU A 100 -4.45 -2.13 -3.14
N GLY A 101 -4.38 -1.48 -1.98
CA GLY A 101 -4.01 -0.07 -1.87
C GLY A 101 -2.61 0.23 -2.40
N LEU A 102 -1.62 -0.61 -2.03
CA LEU A 102 -0.24 -0.50 -2.52
C LEU A 102 -0.17 -0.71 -4.04
N GLN A 103 -0.84 -1.72 -4.57
CA GLN A 103 -0.90 -1.96 -6.03
C GLN A 103 -1.57 -0.79 -6.76
N ARG A 104 -2.65 -0.23 -6.21
CA ARG A 104 -3.32 0.95 -6.77
C ARG A 104 -2.38 2.15 -6.82
N ILE A 105 -1.64 2.44 -5.74
CA ILE A 105 -0.67 3.55 -5.73
C ILE A 105 0.45 3.31 -6.76
N LEU A 106 1.01 2.10 -6.80
CA LEU A 106 2.09 1.76 -7.75
C LEU A 106 1.65 1.82 -9.22
N THR A 107 0.37 1.57 -9.52
CA THR A 107 -0.16 1.57 -10.90
C THR A 107 -0.76 2.91 -11.32
N GLN A 108 -1.48 3.59 -10.44
CA GLN A 108 -2.24 4.80 -10.77
C GLN A 108 -1.52 6.10 -10.39
N GLY A 109 -0.50 6.01 -9.53
CA GLY A 109 0.20 7.16 -8.98
C GLY A 109 -0.36 7.63 -7.64
N THR A 110 0.37 8.55 -7.01
CA THR A 110 0.04 9.13 -5.70
C THR A 110 -0.91 10.33 -5.82
N GLY A 111 -1.36 10.87 -4.69
CA GLY A 111 -2.03 12.18 -4.63
C GLY A 111 -1.21 13.29 -5.31
N ALA A 112 0.11 13.33 -5.08
CA ALA A 112 0.99 14.30 -5.76
C ALA A 112 1.02 14.10 -7.28
N THR A 113 1.04 12.85 -7.76
CA THR A 113 0.96 12.54 -9.20
C THR A 113 -0.37 13.05 -9.79
N ARG A 114 -1.49 12.88 -9.08
CA ARG A 114 -2.82 13.36 -9.52
C ARG A 114 -2.92 14.88 -9.53
N GLN A 115 -2.38 15.54 -8.51
CA GLN A 115 -2.34 17.01 -8.41
C GLN A 115 -1.50 17.62 -9.54
N ARG A 116 -0.30 17.08 -9.81
CA ARG A 116 0.55 17.51 -10.93
C ARG A 116 -0.18 17.37 -12.27
N ARG A 117 -0.81 16.23 -12.52
CA ARG A 117 -1.62 16.01 -13.73
C ARG A 117 -2.77 17.01 -13.86
N SER A 118 -3.41 17.41 -12.75
CA SER A 118 -4.47 18.42 -12.80
C SER A 118 -3.92 19.78 -13.21
N TYR A 119 -2.79 20.18 -12.63
CA TYR A 119 -2.11 21.42 -12.97
C TYR A 119 -1.61 21.43 -14.43
N GLU A 120 -1.01 20.35 -14.90
CA GLU A 120 -0.42 20.25 -16.24
C GLU A 120 -1.44 20.41 -17.38
N ARG A 121 -2.73 20.15 -17.14
CA ARG A 121 -3.77 20.32 -18.18
C ARG A 121 -3.90 21.76 -18.66
N ASN A 122 -3.95 22.71 -17.71
CA ASN A 122 -4.28 24.10 -18.00
C ASN A 122 -3.33 25.12 -17.33
N GLY A 123 -2.34 24.68 -16.56
CA GLY A 123 -1.46 25.53 -15.75
C GLY A 123 -2.17 26.24 -14.59
N SER A 124 -3.30 25.70 -14.12
CA SER A 124 -4.20 26.36 -13.16
C SER A 124 -4.16 25.67 -11.80
N LEU A 125 -3.83 26.42 -10.74
CA LEU A 125 -3.94 25.94 -9.35
C LEU A 125 -5.40 25.77 -8.93
N ALA A 126 -6.33 26.55 -9.50
CA ALA A 126 -7.76 26.41 -9.23
C ALA A 126 -8.27 25.02 -9.67
N ASP A 127 -7.71 24.46 -10.73
CA ASP A 127 -8.06 23.12 -11.22
C ASP A 127 -7.55 22.02 -10.29
N VAL A 128 -6.43 22.26 -9.59
CA VAL A 128 -5.94 21.35 -8.54
C VAL A 128 -6.90 21.33 -7.36
N VAL A 129 -7.34 22.52 -6.91
CA VAL A 129 -8.31 22.64 -5.80
C VAL A 129 -9.67 22.04 -6.18
N THR A 130 -10.15 22.31 -7.39
CA THR A 130 -11.40 21.75 -7.92
C THR A 130 -11.31 20.22 -7.99
N HIS A 131 -10.18 19.69 -8.44
CA HIS A 131 -9.96 18.24 -8.44
C HIS A 131 -9.95 17.66 -7.02
N ALA A 132 -9.25 18.29 -6.07
CA ALA A 132 -9.15 17.82 -4.69
C ALA A 132 -10.49 17.84 -3.96
N THR A 133 -11.26 18.90 -4.14
CA THR A 133 -12.62 19.01 -3.59
C THR A 133 -13.54 17.94 -4.20
N GLY A 134 -13.47 17.71 -5.52
CA GLY A 134 -14.20 16.62 -6.17
C GLY A 134 -13.89 15.25 -5.57
N VAL A 135 -12.60 14.89 -5.45
CA VAL A 135 -12.18 13.59 -4.86
C VAL A 135 -12.61 13.43 -3.40
N THR A 136 -12.66 14.53 -2.63
CA THR A 136 -13.05 14.49 -1.21
C THR A 136 -14.57 14.44 -1.03
N HIS A 137 -15.34 15.00 -1.96
CA HIS A 137 -16.80 15.07 -1.92
C HIS A 137 -17.52 13.97 -2.70
N GLU A 138 -16.84 13.27 -3.60
CA GLU A 138 -17.39 12.05 -4.23
C GLU A 138 -17.68 11.03 -3.12
N GLU A 139 -18.97 10.91 -2.74
CA GLU A 139 -19.47 9.78 -1.94
C GLU A 139 -18.94 8.51 -2.61
N THR A 140 -18.19 7.72 -1.84
CA THR A 140 -17.68 6.44 -2.31
C THR A 140 -18.87 5.59 -2.68
N SER A 141 -19.16 5.52 -3.98
CA SER A 141 -20.16 4.61 -4.53
C SER A 141 -19.69 3.18 -4.26
N ASN A 142 -20.17 2.66 -3.13
CA ASN A 142 -20.19 1.28 -2.65
C ASN A 142 -18.83 0.55 -2.47
N PRO A 143 -18.33 0.36 -1.23
CA PRO A 143 -17.13 -0.43 -0.96
C PRO A 143 -17.27 -1.94 -1.27
N HIS A 144 -18.48 -2.44 -1.57
CA HIS A 144 -18.72 -3.87 -1.83
C HIS A 144 -18.76 -4.27 -3.32
N SER A 145 -18.67 -3.33 -4.28
CA SER A 145 -18.83 -3.70 -5.71
C SER A 145 -17.58 -4.30 -6.37
N GLY A 146 -16.42 -4.27 -5.70
CA GLY A 146 -15.17 -4.84 -6.22
C GLY A 146 -15.06 -6.35 -6.01
N ALA A 147 -15.49 -6.85 -4.86
CA ALA A 147 -15.34 -8.25 -4.47
C ALA A 147 -16.21 -9.21 -5.31
N GLU A 148 -17.43 -8.81 -5.69
CA GLU A 148 -18.31 -9.64 -6.52
C GLU A 148 -17.80 -9.83 -7.96
N ARG A 149 -17.02 -8.87 -8.49
CA ARG A 149 -16.51 -8.94 -9.86
C ARG A 149 -15.35 -9.94 -10.00
N VAL A 150 -14.53 -10.07 -8.96
CA VAL A 150 -13.40 -11.02 -8.93
C VAL A 150 -13.90 -12.45 -8.72
N LEU A 151 -14.88 -12.66 -7.83
CA LEU A 151 -15.45 -13.99 -7.56
C LEU A 151 -16.17 -14.61 -8.78
N ARG A 152 -16.73 -13.80 -9.68
CA ARG A 152 -17.32 -14.31 -10.94
C ARG A 152 -16.30 -14.77 -11.97
N SER A 153 -15.05 -14.31 -11.90
CA SER A 153 -13.98 -14.74 -12.82
C SER A 153 -13.24 -16.00 -12.38
N VAL A 154 -13.43 -16.45 -11.13
CA VAL A 154 -12.79 -17.65 -10.56
C VAL A 154 -13.84 -18.74 -10.33
N VAL A 155 -14.55 -19.12 -11.40
CA VAL A 155 -15.29 -20.40 -11.43
C VAL A 155 -14.52 -21.33 -12.37
N ILE A 156 -13.63 -22.13 -11.78
CA ILE A 156 -12.98 -23.24 -12.47
C ILE A 156 -14.02 -24.37 -12.59
N PRO A 157 -14.29 -24.93 -13.78
CA PRO A 157 -15.27 -26.01 -13.91
C PRO A 157 -14.73 -27.29 -13.23
N SER A 158 -15.45 -27.78 -12.22
CA SER A 158 -15.11 -29.04 -11.54
C SER A 158 -15.31 -30.23 -12.49
N ARG A 159 -14.24 -30.89 -12.91
CA ARG A 159 -14.32 -32.24 -13.49
C ARG A 159 -14.63 -33.24 -12.37
N ARG A 160 -15.80 -33.88 -12.42
CA ARG A 160 -16.10 -35.05 -11.59
C ARG A 160 -15.29 -36.26 -12.09
N PRO A 161 -14.69 -37.08 -11.22
CA PRO A 161 -14.15 -38.37 -11.64
C PRO A 161 -15.31 -39.36 -11.85
N GLY A 162 -15.37 -39.97 -13.03
CA GLY A 162 -16.29 -41.06 -13.33
C GLY A 162 -15.88 -42.32 -12.58
N VAL A 163 -16.81 -42.86 -11.80
CA VAL A 163 -16.72 -44.19 -11.19
C VAL A 163 -16.93 -45.22 -12.30
N ALA A 164 -15.88 -45.98 -12.65
CA ALA A 164 -16.01 -47.14 -13.51
C ALA A 164 -16.45 -48.33 -12.66
N ALA A 165 -17.62 -48.88 -13.01
CA ALA A 165 -18.25 -50.03 -12.38
C ALA A 165 -17.51 -51.33 -12.73
N LEU A 166 -17.41 -52.21 -11.74
CA LEU A 166 -17.08 -53.63 -11.86
C LEU A 166 -18.21 -54.42 -12.57
N SER A 167 -17.85 -55.24 -13.54
CA SER A 167 -18.57 -56.42 -14.10
C SER A 167 -17.73 -56.91 -15.28
N ARG A 168 -17.29 -58.15 -15.47
CA ARG A 168 -17.48 -59.49 -14.89
C ARG A 168 -16.20 -60.29 -15.17
#